data_AF-A0A5N5TEP4-F1
#
_entry.id   AF-A0A5N5TEP4-F1
#
_cell.length_a   1.000
_cell.length_b   1.000
_cell.length_c   1.000
_cell.angle_alpha   90.00
_cell.angle_beta   90.00
_cell.angle_gamma   90.00
#
_symmetry.space_group_name_H-M   'P 1'
#
loop_
_entity.id
_entity.type
_entity.pdbx_description
1 polymer ?
#
loop_
_entity_poly.entity_id
_entity_poly.type
_entity_poly.pdbx_seq_one_letter_code
_entity_poly.pdbx_strand_id
1 'polypeptide(L)'
;ELNGKYYTSTILEDHYVITGEPGDFYLDHFSPESGKGIDIAHGIYKKVCGTELENRLSLVKADGTNVNTGHRNGSISYFAHGENILIAMLADEEEEVRVRAVNKLLNIKGLNEIFTCEDSFEGGVVESESEDEPAEDDETKYPPMNKGVRTFLKPKINFNASSYHTMTPISQWEIIPPILNAMSEAEIKNLIYNPLELRHDCHSQNVERHIKLVTEASLAVVGHDRRDGLIRNKIRSRKLMKTFVSKSNFKF
;
A
#
# COMPACT_ATOMS: atom_id res chain seq x y z
N GLU A 1 34.60 -15.16 14.09
CA GLU A 1 36.06 -15.36 14.22
C GLU A 1 36.30 -16.84 14.47
N LEU A 2 37.13 -17.47 13.66
CA LEU A 2 37.46 -18.89 13.81
C LEU A 2 38.99 -18.98 13.74
N ASN A 3 39.62 -19.36 14.85
CA ASN A 3 41.09 -19.46 14.97
C ASN A 3 41.85 -18.17 14.61
N GLY A 4 41.38 -16.99 15.06
CA GLY A 4 42.07 -15.70 14.85
C GLY A 4 42.13 -15.21 13.41
N LYS A 5 41.37 -15.83 12.49
CA LYS A 5 41.19 -15.38 11.10
C LYS A 5 39.78 -14.83 10.90
N TYR A 6 39.69 -13.70 10.21
CA TYR A 6 38.44 -13.08 9.80
C TYR A 6 38.02 -13.64 8.45
N TYR A 7 36.80 -14.17 8.38
CA TYR A 7 36.18 -14.67 7.16
C TYR A 7 34.95 -13.81 6.87
N THR A 8 34.75 -13.46 5.61
CA THR A 8 33.55 -12.75 5.16
C THR A 8 32.38 -13.73 5.08
N SER A 9 31.27 -13.40 5.73
CA SER A 9 29.99 -14.10 5.58
C SER A 9 29.05 -13.28 4.71
N THR A 10 28.37 -13.93 3.78
CA THR A 10 27.27 -13.32 3.03
C THR A 10 25.98 -13.44 3.84
N ILE A 11 25.27 -12.33 4.00
CA ILE A 11 23.93 -12.30 4.61
C ILE A 11 22.94 -12.07 3.47
N LEU A 12 21.92 -12.93 3.37
CA LEU A 12 20.81 -12.74 2.45
C LEU A 12 19.72 -11.95 3.17
N GLU A 13 19.40 -10.77 2.67
CA GLU A 13 18.37 -9.88 3.22
C GLU A 13 17.41 -9.43 2.11
N ASP A 14 16.12 -9.44 2.39
CA ASP A 14 15.13 -8.79 1.53
C ASP A 14 15.07 -7.30 1.90
N HIS A 15 15.10 -6.42 0.90
CA HIS A 15 15.03 -4.97 1.11
C HIS A 15 13.79 -4.39 0.46
N TYR A 16 12.93 -3.80 1.28
CA TYR A 16 11.81 -2.98 0.87
C TYR A 16 12.29 -1.53 0.73
N VAL A 17 12.03 -0.94 -0.43
CA VAL A 17 12.44 0.42 -0.75
C VAL A 17 11.22 1.32 -0.65
N ILE A 18 11.31 2.35 0.20
CA ILE A 18 10.24 3.32 0.38
C ILE A 18 10.61 4.60 -0.37
N THR A 19 9.87 4.87 -1.43
CA THR A 19 9.89 6.14 -2.16
C THR A 19 8.56 6.85 -1.95
N GLY A 20 8.49 8.15 -2.26
CA GLY A 20 7.19 8.80 -2.30
C GLY A 20 7.06 9.93 -3.31
N GLU A 21 5.86 10.50 -3.31
CA GLU A 21 5.35 11.49 -4.26
C GLU A 21 4.59 12.61 -3.52
N PRO A 22 4.44 13.83 -4.10
CA PRO A 22 4.91 14.26 -5.42
C PRO A 22 6.42 14.52 -5.48
N GLY A 23 7.06 14.14 -6.60
CA GLY A 23 8.49 14.33 -6.85
C GLY A 23 9.28 13.02 -6.86
N ASP A 24 10.60 13.13 -6.76
CA ASP A 24 11.52 12.00 -6.65
C ASP A 24 12.20 12.03 -5.27
N PHE A 25 11.61 11.36 -4.28
CA PHE A 25 12.20 11.26 -2.95
C PHE A 25 12.36 9.83 -2.46
N TYR A 26 13.57 9.55 -2.02
CA TYR A 26 13.92 8.38 -1.22
C TYR A 26 13.60 8.66 0.25
N LEU A 27 12.67 7.92 0.84
CA LEU A 27 12.40 8.01 2.27
C LEU A 27 13.43 7.17 3.03
N ASP A 28 13.37 5.86 2.82
CA ASP A 28 14.22 4.89 3.50
C ASP A 28 14.17 3.51 2.80
N HIS A 29 14.96 2.56 3.31
CA HIS A 29 14.84 1.14 3.03
C HIS A 29 14.79 0.35 4.33
N PHE A 30 14.17 -0.82 4.32
CA PHE A 30 14.19 -1.70 5.48
C PHE A 30 14.11 -3.17 5.06
N SER A 31 14.49 -4.04 5.99
CA SER A 31 14.31 -5.48 5.86
C SER A 31 13.28 -5.92 6.91
N PRO A 32 12.11 -6.43 6.49
CA PRO A 32 11.12 -6.92 7.45
C PRO A 32 11.64 -8.18 8.13
N GLU A 33 11.12 -8.47 9.31
CA GLU A 33 11.47 -9.70 10.06
C GLU A 33 10.95 -10.97 9.37
N SER A 34 9.86 -10.85 8.60
CA SER A 34 9.32 -11.93 7.79
C SER A 34 8.57 -11.40 6.57
N GLY A 35 8.18 -12.29 5.66
CA GLY A 35 7.31 -11.97 4.52
C GLY A 35 5.82 -11.79 4.86
N LYS A 36 5.42 -11.83 6.14
CA LYS A 36 4.03 -11.60 6.55
C LYS A 36 3.63 -10.14 6.33
N GLY A 37 2.36 -9.91 5.94
CA GLY A 37 1.84 -8.56 5.73
C GLY A 37 1.97 -7.64 6.95
N ILE A 38 1.81 -8.18 8.17
CA ILE A 38 1.92 -7.42 9.42
C ILE A 38 3.35 -6.92 9.70
N ASP A 39 4.38 -7.72 9.41
CA ASP A 39 5.78 -7.33 9.59
C ASP A 39 6.18 -6.23 8.59
N ILE A 40 5.68 -6.33 7.35
CA ILE A 40 5.88 -5.31 6.31
C ILE A 40 5.17 -4.01 6.71
N ALA A 41 3.90 -4.08 7.14
CA ALA A 41 3.12 -2.92 7.59
C ALA A 41 3.78 -2.24 8.80
N HIS A 42 4.24 -3.01 9.77
CA HIS A 42 4.97 -2.50 10.93
C HIS A 42 6.30 -1.85 10.52
N GLY A 43 7.02 -2.44 9.57
CA GLY A 43 8.23 -1.86 8.99
C GLY A 43 7.97 -0.47 8.38
N ILE A 44 6.92 -0.33 7.58
CA ILE A 44 6.50 0.97 7.01
C ILE A 44 6.09 1.94 8.12
N TYR A 45 5.27 1.50 9.07
CA TYR A 45 4.83 2.33 10.20
C TYR A 45 6.01 2.91 10.99
N LYS A 46 7.04 2.11 11.29
CA LYS A 46 8.25 2.59 11.99
C LYS A 46 8.99 3.69 11.21
N LYS A 47 8.88 3.73 9.88
CA LYS A 47 9.51 4.77 9.05
C LYS A 47 8.67 6.04 8.94
N VAL A 48 7.37 5.94 9.19
CA VAL A 48 6.41 7.04 9.10
C VAL A 48 6.18 7.69 10.47
N CYS A 49 6.11 6.90 11.54
CA CYS A 49 5.86 7.37 12.91
C CYS A 49 6.95 8.34 13.37
N GLY A 50 6.55 9.46 13.98
CA GLY A 50 7.44 10.53 14.40
C GLY A 50 7.95 11.44 13.27
N THR A 51 7.51 11.23 12.02
CA THR A 51 7.81 12.10 10.88
C THR A 51 6.59 12.95 10.51
N GLU A 52 6.78 13.98 9.68
CA GLU A 52 5.66 14.75 9.12
C GLU A 52 4.66 13.90 8.33
N LEU A 53 5.08 12.70 7.86
CA LEU A 53 4.23 11.78 7.12
C LEU A 53 3.17 11.11 8.01
N GLU A 54 3.37 11.03 9.32
CA GLU A 54 2.43 10.36 10.24
C GLU A 54 1.01 10.90 10.13
N ASN A 55 0.87 12.22 9.92
CA ASN A 55 -0.43 12.89 9.79
C ASN A 55 -0.80 13.23 8.34
N ARG A 56 0.08 12.94 7.37
CA ARG A 56 -0.06 13.38 5.97
C ARG A 56 -0.11 12.22 4.97
N LEU A 57 0.29 11.02 5.38
CA LEU A 57 0.26 9.84 4.54
C LEU A 57 -1.19 9.46 4.25
N SER A 58 -1.60 9.63 3.00
CA SER A 58 -2.95 9.30 2.52
C SER A 58 -3.01 7.94 1.83
N LEU A 59 -1.89 7.49 1.27
CA LEU A 59 -1.85 6.34 0.36
C LEU A 59 -0.50 5.65 0.41
N VAL A 60 -0.53 4.33 0.60
CA VAL A 60 0.62 3.44 0.43
C VAL A 60 0.31 2.54 -0.76
N LYS A 61 1.24 2.48 -1.71
CA LYS A 61 1.17 1.57 -2.85
C LYS A 61 2.33 0.59 -2.76
N ALA A 62 2.09 -0.64 -3.18
CA ALA A 62 3.10 -1.68 -3.27
C ALA A 62 2.83 -2.52 -4.52
N ASP A 63 3.91 -3.05 -5.11
CA ASP A 63 3.79 -4.00 -6.20
C ASP A 63 3.41 -5.41 -5.69
N GLY A 64 2.64 -6.13 -6.48
CA GLY A 64 2.13 -7.46 -6.16
C GLY A 64 3.17 -8.55 -6.34
N THR A 65 4.07 -8.72 -5.37
CA THR A 65 4.98 -9.88 -5.32
C THR A 65 4.34 -11.06 -4.59
N ASN A 66 4.83 -12.29 -4.79
CA ASN A 66 4.36 -13.50 -4.10
C ASN A 66 4.37 -13.38 -2.56
N VAL A 67 5.26 -12.56 -2.01
CA VAL A 67 5.33 -12.26 -0.58
C VAL A 67 4.14 -11.38 -0.15
N ASN A 68 3.77 -10.42 -1.00
CA ASN A 68 2.61 -9.58 -0.78
C ASN A 68 1.28 -10.34 -1.01
N THR A 69 1.20 -11.30 -1.96
CA THR A 69 -0.03 -12.06 -2.30
C THR A 69 -0.25 -13.36 -1.53
N GLY A 70 0.69 -13.78 -0.69
CA GLY A 70 0.73 -15.14 -0.15
C GLY A 70 -0.51 -15.60 0.63
N HIS A 71 -0.85 -16.89 0.49
CA HIS A 71 -1.99 -17.56 1.14
C HIS A 71 -1.98 -17.51 2.69
N ARG A 72 -0.82 -17.23 3.32
CA ARG A 72 -0.66 -17.09 4.78
C ARG A 72 -0.57 -15.62 5.21
N ASN A 73 -1.61 -14.84 4.95
CA ASN A 73 -1.70 -13.43 5.35
C ASN A 73 -0.66 -12.51 4.67
N GLY A 74 -0.48 -12.68 3.35
CA GLY A 74 0.17 -11.65 2.54
C GLY A 74 -0.53 -10.30 2.68
N SER A 75 0.21 -9.20 2.58
CA SER A 75 -0.32 -7.83 2.66
C SER A 75 -1.51 -7.58 1.70
N ILE A 76 -1.61 -8.34 0.61
CA ILE A 76 -2.68 -8.24 -0.39
C ILE A 76 -3.99 -8.88 0.03
N SER A 77 -4.00 -9.79 1.01
CA SER A 77 -5.28 -10.27 1.59
C SER A 77 -6.09 -9.12 2.21
N TYR A 78 -5.43 -8.02 2.60
CA TYR A 78 -6.06 -6.77 3.04
C TYR A 78 -6.54 -5.88 1.88
N PHE A 79 -6.22 -6.16 0.60
CA PHE A 79 -6.80 -5.42 -0.53
C PHE A 79 -8.27 -5.78 -0.79
N ALA A 80 -8.76 -6.92 -0.32
CA ALA A 80 -10.18 -7.21 -0.34
C ALA A 80 -10.97 -6.42 0.72
N HIS A 81 -10.31 -5.60 1.55
CA HIS A 81 -10.97 -4.78 2.56
C HIS A 81 -11.98 -3.83 1.91
N GLY A 82 -13.11 -3.60 2.58
CA GLY A 82 -14.23 -2.82 2.03
C GLY A 82 -13.83 -1.44 1.54
N GLU A 83 -12.87 -0.78 2.20
CA GLU A 83 -12.35 0.51 1.75
C GLU A 83 -11.70 0.43 0.35
N ASN A 84 -10.93 -0.62 0.06
CA ASN A 84 -10.25 -0.82 -1.22
C ASN A 84 -11.24 -1.22 -2.32
N ILE A 85 -12.25 -2.02 -1.98
CA ILE A 85 -13.34 -2.35 -2.91
C ILE A 85 -14.13 -1.09 -3.26
N LEU A 86 -14.46 -0.24 -2.29
CA LEU A 86 -15.11 1.04 -2.53
C LEU A 86 -14.28 1.95 -3.44
N ILE A 87 -12.97 2.08 -3.17
CA ILE A 87 -12.06 2.85 -4.04
C ILE A 87 -12.08 2.31 -5.47
N ALA A 88 -11.97 0.99 -5.65
CA ALA A 88 -12.00 0.35 -6.97
C ALA A 88 -13.33 0.60 -7.69
N MET A 89 -14.46 0.46 -6.99
CA MET A 89 -15.78 0.72 -7.55
C MET A 89 -15.98 2.16 -7.98
N LEU A 90 -15.38 3.15 -7.31
CA LEU A 90 -15.45 4.56 -7.72
C LEU A 90 -14.60 4.87 -8.94
N ALA A 91 -13.55 4.07 -9.18
CA ALA A 91 -12.67 4.17 -10.34
C ALA A 91 -13.15 3.32 -11.53
N ASP A 92 -14.22 2.55 -11.36
CA ASP A 92 -14.73 1.60 -12.36
C ASP A 92 -15.22 2.33 -13.63
N GLU A 93 -15.11 1.66 -14.78
CA GLU A 93 -15.61 2.18 -16.06
C GLU A 93 -17.15 2.08 -16.14
N GLU A 94 -17.75 1.10 -15.47
CA GLU A 94 -19.19 0.89 -15.41
C GLU A 94 -19.86 1.90 -14.46
N GLU A 95 -20.78 2.72 -14.99
CA GLU A 95 -21.50 3.73 -14.21
C GLU A 95 -22.32 3.11 -13.07
N GLU A 96 -22.92 1.95 -13.30
CA GLU A 96 -23.74 1.25 -12.30
C GLU A 96 -22.92 0.83 -11.08
N VAL A 97 -21.67 0.39 -11.29
CA VAL A 97 -20.74 0.06 -10.21
C VAL A 97 -20.38 1.31 -9.40
N ARG A 98 -20.13 2.44 -10.07
CA ARG A 98 -19.87 3.73 -9.40
C ARG A 98 -21.08 4.21 -8.60
N VAL A 99 -22.30 4.10 -9.13
CA VAL A 99 -23.55 4.45 -8.43
C VAL A 99 -23.68 3.69 -7.11
N ARG A 100 -23.41 2.38 -7.11
CA ARG A 100 -23.47 1.54 -5.91
C ARG A 100 -22.48 2.01 -4.84
N ALA A 101 -21.25 2.33 -5.23
CA ALA A 101 -20.24 2.86 -4.29
C ALA A 101 -20.60 4.23 -3.73
N VAL A 102 -21.07 5.14 -4.59
CA VAL A 102 -21.51 6.49 -4.17
C VAL A 102 -22.68 6.41 -3.19
N ASN A 103 -23.70 5.60 -3.48
CA ASN A 103 -24.82 5.37 -2.56
C ASN A 103 -24.34 4.85 -1.20
N LYS A 104 -23.39 3.92 -1.19
CA LYS A 104 -22.82 3.39 0.05
C LYS A 104 -22.09 4.49 0.83
N LEU A 105 -21.30 5.33 0.17
CA LEU A 105 -20.60 6.45 0.82
C LEU A 105 -21.57 7.50 1.40
N LEU A 106 -22.63 7.83 0.66
CA LEU A 106 -23.66 8.75 1.11
C LEU A 106 -24.39 8.19 2.34
N ASN A 107 -24.71 6.90 2.34
CA ASN A 107 -25.29 6.22 3.49
C ASN A 107 -24.35 6.26 4.72
N ILE A 108 -23.05 5.98 4.56
CA ILE A 108 -22.07 6.08 5.67
C ILE A 108 -21.99 7.52 6.20
N LYS A 109 -22.15 8.54 5.34
CA LYS A 109 -22.23 9.96 5.75
C LYS A 109 -23.58 10.36 6.38
N GLY A 110 -24.56 9.45 6.45
CA GLY A 110 -25.90 9.72 6.99
C GLY A 110 -26.83 10.48 6.02
N LEU A 111 -26.53 10.45 4.73
CA LEU A 111 -27.32 11.08 3.67
C LEU A 111 -28.24 10.04 3.03
N ASN A 112 -29.55 10.30 3.02
CA ASN A 112 -30.57 9.37 2.51
C ASN A 112 -30.88 9.59 1.01
N GLU A 113 -29.92 10.07 0.24
CA GLU A 113 -30.05 10.17 -1.21
C GLU A 113 -29.69 8.83 -1.85
N ILE A 114 -30.58 8.29 -2.67
CA ILE A 114 -30.37 7.03 -3.38
C ILE A 114 -30.46 7.33 -4.88
N PHE A 115 -29.35 7.09 -5.57
CA PHE A 115 -29.30 7.06 -7.02
C PHE A 115 -29.69 5.65 -7.49
N THR A 116 -30.67 5.53 -8.38
CA THR A 116 -31.16 4.23 -8.84
C THR A 116 -30.37 3.74 -10.05
N CYS A 117 -29.84 2.52 -9.98
CA CYS A 117 -29.53 1.69 -11.15
C CYS A 117 -30.64 0.64 -11.30
N GLU A 118 -30.86 0.10 -12.51
CA GLU A 118 -31.99 -0.81 -12.81
C GLU A 118 -31.94 -2.13 -12.01
N ASP A 119 -30.78 -2.49 -11.47
CA ASP A 119 -30.57 -3.70 -10.67
C ASP A 119 -30.48 -3.45 -9.16
N SER A 120 -31.24 -4.25 -8.38
CA SER A 120 -31.13 -4.32 -6.92
C SER A 120 -29.76 -4.87 -6.50
N PHE A 121 -28.99 -4.06 -5.79
CA PHE A 121 -27.64 -4.40 -5.33
C PHE A 121 -27.67 -5.27 -4.07
N GLU A 122 -27.37 -6.55 -4.22
CA GLU A 122 -27.13 -7.48 -3.11
C GLU A 122 -25.63 -7.84 -3.09
N GLY A 123 -24.99 -7.69 -1.94
CA GLY A 123 -23.57 -8.03 -1.76
C GLY A 123 -23.31 -9.53 -1.86
N GLY A 124 -22.04 -9.94 -1.82
CA GLY A 124 -21.70 -11.36 -1.75
C GLY A 124 -22.19 -12.01 -0.45
N VAL A 125 -22.72 -13.23 -0.57
CA VAL A 125 -22.99 -14.12 0.58
C VAL A 125 -21.75 -14.98 0.79
N VAL A 126 -21.20 -14.94 2.00
CA VAL A 126 -20.09 -15.83 2.40
C VAL A 126 -20.72 -17.02 3.12
N GLU A 127 -20.64 -18.21 2.53
CA GLU A 127 -20.96 -19.44 3.27
C GLU A 127 -19.87 -19.69 4.31
N SER A 128 -20.26 -20.09 5.52
CA SER A 128 -19.34 -20.34 6.62
C SER A 128 -18.50 -21.58 6.33
N GLU A 129 -17.35 -21.41 5.67
CA GLU A 129 -16.31 -22.43 5.69
C GLU A 129 -15.65 -22.43 7.07
N SER A 130 -15.35 -23.62 7.59
CA SER A 130 -14.65 -23.81 8.87
C SER A 130 -13.30 -23.10 8.81
N GLU A 131 -13.19 -22.00 9.55
CA GLU A 131 -11.97 -21.22 9.67
C GLU A 131 -10.89 -22.09 10.35
N ASP A 132 -9.89 -22.54 9.59
CA ASP A 132 -8.57 -22.82 10.17
C ASP A 132 -8.04 -21.46 10.67
N GLU A 133 -8.46 -21.08 11.89
CA GLU A 133 -7.97 -19.92 12.61
C GLU A 133 -6.44 -19.98 12.62
N PRO A 134 -5.73 -19.08 11.91
CA PRO A 134 -4.29 -19.04 12.02
C PRO A 134 -3.94 -18.69 13.47
N ALA A 135 -3.00 -19.43 14.06
CA ALA A 135 -2.51 -19.22 15.42
C ALA A 135 -2.38 -17.72 15.72
N GLU A 136 -3.00 -17.27 16.82
CA GLU A 136 -2.95 -15.89 17.32
C GLU A 136 -1.56 -15.29 17.07
N ASP A 137 -1.49 -14.24 16.25
CA ASP A 137 -0.28 -13.45 16.14
C ASP A 137 -0.03 -12.87 17.54
N ASP A 138 1.11 -13.20 18.15
CA ASP A 138 1.50 -12.82 19.50
C ASP A 138 1.27 -11.31 19.73
N GLU A 139 0.16 -10.97 20.41
CA GLU A 139 -0.28 -9.60 20.73
C GLU A 139 0.82 -8.80 21.44
N THR A 140 1.83 -9.47 21.99
CA THR A 140 2.95 -8.84 22.70
C THR A 140 4.07 -8.35 21.78
N LYS A 141 4.11 -8.75 20.50
CA LYS A 141 5.20 -8.41 19.57
C LYS A 141 5.14 -6.96 19.06
N TYR A 142 3.94 -6.42 18.88
CA TYR A 142 3.73 -5.08 18.32
C TYR A 142 3.31 -4.11 19.43
N PRO A 143 3.75 -2.84 19.38
CA PRO A 143 3.28 -1.85 20.35
C PRO A 143 1.74 -1.80 20.33
N PRO A 144 1.10 -1.67 21.50
CA PRO A 144 -0.35 -1.62 21.57
C PRO A 144 -0.84 -0.49 20.67
N MET A 145 -1.73 -0.84 19.75
CA MET A 145 -2.28 0.14 18.81
C MET A 145 -2.91 1.28 19.62
N ASN A 146 -2.48 2.52 19.32
CA ASN A 146 -3.04 3.70 19.97
C ASN A 146 -4.57 3.69 19.82
N LYS A 147 -5.30 4.01 20.91
CA LYS A 147 -6.75 4.21 20.87
C LYS A 147 -7.07 5.31 19.85
N GLY A 148 -7.46 4.92 18.63
CA GLY A 148 -7.72 5.83 17.52
C GLY A 148 -7.14 5.39 16.16
N VAL A 149 -6.20 4.44 16.14
CA VAL A 149 -5.72 3.82 14.89
C VAL A 149 -6.77 2.80 14.42
N ARG A 150 -7.23 2.90 13.17
CA ARG A 150 -8.19 1.95 12.60
C ARG A 150 -7.55 0.56 12.53
N THR A 151 -8.21 -0.44 13.10
CA THR A 151 -7.78 -1.84 12.97
C THR A 151 -8.22 -2.39 11.63
N PHE A 152 -7.26 -2.74 10.77
CA PHE A 152 -7.55 -3.47 9.55
C PHE A 152 -7.84 -4.93 9.89
N LEU A 153 -9.11 -5.30 9.87
CA LEU A 153 -9.54 -6.69 10.01
C LEU A 153 -9.44 -7.39 8.66
N LYS A 154 -8.98 -8.64 8.68
CA LYS A 154 -8.95 -9.47 7.48
C LYS A 154 -10.39 -9.66 6.98
N PRO A 155 -10.71 -9.28 5.73
CA PRO A 155 -12.06 -9.40 5.19
C PRO A 155 -12.44 -10.87 4.98
N LYS A 156 -13.74 -11.14 4.99
CA LYS A 156 -14.28 -12.47 4.66
C LYS A 156 -14.52 -12.50 3.17
N ILE A 157 -13.82 -13.37 2.45
CA ILE A 157 -13.81 -13.40 1.00
C ILE A 157 -14.75 -14.50 0.50
N ASN A 158 -15.65 -14.13 -0.41
CA ASN A 158 -16.45 -15.06 -1.20
C ASN A 158 -15.66 -15.49 -2.44
N PHE A 159 -15.11 -16.71 -2.43
CA PHE A 159 -14.36 -17.25 -3.57
C PHE A 159 -15.24 -17.60 -4.79
N ASN A 160 -16.57 -17.65 -4.63
CA ASN A 160 -17.51 -17.89 -5.71
C ASN A 160 -17.98 -16.59 -6.40
N ALA A 161 -17.44 -15.44 -6.00
CA ALA A 161 -17.82 -14.16 -6.59
C ALA A 161 -17.42 -14.08 -8.08
N SER A 162 -18.38 -13.72 -8.94
CA SER A 162 -18.14 -13.48 -10.36
C SER A 162 -17.59 -12.09 -10.66
N SER A 163 -17.72 -11.16 -9.72
CA SER A 163 -17.30 -9.76 -9.84
C SER A 163 -16.57 -9.34 -8.56
N TYR A 164 -15.59 -8.45 -8.68
CA TYR A 164 -14.76 -8.08 -7.53
C TYR A 164 -15.56 -7.36 -6.42
N HIS A 165 -16.56 -6.56 -6.79
CA HIS A 165 -17.43 -5.86 -5.84
C HIS A 165 -18.42 -6.78 -5.10
N THR A 166 -18.50 -8.07 -5.45
CA THR A 166 -19.25 -9.09 -4.69
C THR A 166 -18.34 -10.05 -3.91
N MET A 167 -17.02 -9.81 -3.91
CA MET A 167 -16.06 -10.62 -3.15
C MET A 167 -16.20 -10.49 -1.65
N THR A 168 -16.73 -9.38 -1.14
CA THR A 168 -16.94 -9.17 0.30
C THR A 168 -18.37 -8.72 0.59
N PRO A 169 -18.92 -9.07 1.76
CA PRO A 169 -20.22 -8.56 2.19
C PRO A 169 -20.22 -7.03 2.31
N ILE A 170 -21.34 -6.39 1.94
CA ILE A 170 -21.53 -4.93 2.07
C ILE A 170 -21.42 -4.46 3.54
N SER A 171 -21.67 -5.35 4.50
CA SER A 171 -21.46 -5.08 5.93
C SER A 171 -19.98 -4.87 6.29
N GLN A 172 -19.04 -5.24 5.42
CA GLN A 172 -17.61 -4.97 5.64
C GLN A 172 -17.18 -3.59 5.11
N TRP A 173 -18.11 -2.81 4.55
CA TRP A 173 -17.85 -1.53 3.90
C TRP A 173 -18.37 -0.36 4.76
N GLU A 174 -18.14 -0.39 6.07
CA GLU A 174 -18.73 0.57 7.01
C GLU A 174 -17.94 1.87 7.16
N ILE A 175 -16.71 1.93 6.64
CA ILE A 175 -15.78 3.03 6.88
C ILE A 175 -15.47 3.74 5.56
N ILE A 176 -15.44 5.07 5.60
CA ILE A 176 -15.02 5.90 4.46
C ILE A 176 -13.50 5.75 4.26
N PRO A 177 -13.05 5.36 3.05
CA PRO A 177 -11.63 5.31 2.72
C PRO A 177 -10.94 6.66 3.00
N PRO A 178 -9.77 6.69 3.66
CA PRO A 178 -9.08 7.93 4.04
C PRO A 178 -8.86 8.91 2.89
N ILE A 179 -8.60 8.40 1.69
CA ILE A 179 -8.39 9.22 0.48
C ILE A 179 -9.63 10.06 0.10
N LEU A 180 -10.83 9.62 0.51
CA LEU A 180 -12.09 10.29 0.22
C LEU A 180 -12.54 11.26 1.33
N ASN A 181 -11.86 11.27 2.49
CA ASN A 181 -12.26 12.13 3.61
C ASN A 181 -12.20 13.63 3.27
N ALA A 182 -11.31 14.02 2.38
CA ALA A 182 -11.16 15.41 1.96
C ALA A 182 -12.21 15.85 0.90
N MET A 183 -12.95 14.91 0.31
CA MET A 183 -13.93 15.21 -0.75
C MET A 183 -15.26 15.69 -0.15
N SER A 184 -15.80 16.73 -0.75
CA SER A 184 -17.15 17.22 -0.50
C SER A 184 -18.22 16.27 -1.02
N GLU A 185 -19.45 16.43 -0.54
CA GLU A 185 -20.58 15.63 -1.00
C GLU A 185 -20.83 15.78 -2.51
N ALA A 186 -20.64 17.00 -3.04
CA ALA A 186 -20.80 17.26 -4.47
C ALA A 186 -19.73 16.55 -5.30
N GLU A 187 -18.48 16.51 -4.82
CA GLU A 187 -17.40 15.78 -5.48
C GLU A 187 -17.65 14.27 -5.45
N ILE A 188 -18.14 13.73 -4.34
CA ILE A 188 -18.50 12.31 -4.23
C ILE A 188 -19.62 11.95 -5.20
N LYS A 189 -20.68 12.76 -5.29
CA LYS A 189 -21.77 12.54 -6.26
C LYS A 189 -21.27 12.61 -7.70
N ASN A 190 -20.32 13.51 -7.98
CA ASN A 190 -19.74 13.64 -9.32
C ASN A 190 -18.93 12.41 -9.75
N LEU A 191 -18.51 11.54 -8.82
CA LEU A 191 -17.84 10.28 -9.15
C LEU A 191 -18.73 9.30 -9.92
N ILE A 192 -20.06 9.47 -9.91
CA ILE A 192 -20.96 8.71 -10.77
C ILE A 192 -20.62 8.94 -12.25
N TYR A 193 -20.35 10.19 -12.64
CA TYR A 193 -20.11 10.56 -14.04
C TYR A 193 -18.63 10.63 -14.41
N ASN A 194 -17.78 10.92 -13.43
CA ASN A 194 -16.35 11.09 -13.61
C ASN A 194 -15.61 10.10 -12.69
N PRO A 195 -15.14 8.96 -13.21
CA PRO A 195 -14.45 7.95 -12.40
C PRO A 195 -13.30 8.54 -11.57
N LEU A 196 -13.06 7.95 -10.39
CA LEU A 196 -11.96 8.34 -9.53
C LEU A 196 -10.60 8.01 -10.19
N GLU A 197 -9.87 9.05 -10.60
CA GLU A 197 -8.52 8.88 -11.14
C GLU A 197 -7.45 8.84 -10.02
N LEU A 198 -6.94 7.66 -9.71
CA LEU A 198 -5.77 7.50 -8.84
C LEU A 198 -4.47 7.57 -9.63
N ARG A 199 -4.02 8.77 -9.99
CA ARG A 199 -2.79 9.02 -10.75
C ARG A 199 -1.49 8.79 -9.96
N HIS A 200 -1.29 7.58 -9.45
CA HIS A 200 0.04 7.19 -8.95
C HIS A 200 0.42 5.83 -9.54
N ASP A 201 1.30 5.85 -10.53
CA ASP A 201 1.82 4.65 -11.15
C ASP A 201 2.61 3.85 -10.11
N CYS A 202 2.26 2.58 -9.91
CA CYS A 202 3.04 1.70 -9.04
C CYS A 202 4.46 1.48 -9.60
N HIS A 203 4.69 1.72 -10.90
CA HIS A 203 5.95 1.50 -11.58
C HIS A 203 6.38 2.78 -12.28
N SER A 204 7.10 3.63 -11.55
CA SER A 204 7.74 4.81 -12.11
C SER A 204 9.22 4.57 -12.32
N GLN A 205 9.82 5.28 -13.28
CA GLN A 205 11.27 5.25 -13.50
C GLN A 205 12.05 5.64 -12.22
N ASN A 206 11.44 6.44 -11.35
CA ASN A 206 12.00 6.82 -10.06
C ASN A 206 12.07 5.63 -9.10
N VAL A 207 11.00 4.84 -9.01
CA VAL A 207 10.97 3.60 -8.20
C VAL A 207 12.08 2.66 -8.66
N GLU A 208 12.19 2.38 -9.97
CA GLU A 208 13.23 1.50 -10.51
C GLU A 208 14.65 1.99 -10.19
N ARG A 209 14.89 3.31 -10.29
CA ARG A 209 16.19 3.92 -9.96
C ARG A 209 16.53 3.75 -8.49
N HIS A 210 15.56 3.88 -7.59
CA HIS A 210 15.75 3.72 -6.16
C HIS A 210 15.97 2.26 -5.77
N ILE A 211 15.21 1.33 -6.34
CA ILE A 211 15.43 -0.11 -6.16
C ILE A 211 16.86 -0.46 -6.57
N LYS A 212 17.29 -0.03 -7.76
CA LYS A 212 18.66 -0.25 -8.24
C LYS A 212 19.72 0.35 -7.30
N LEU A 213 19.49 1.55 -6.77
CA LEU A 213 20.39 2.18 -5.82
C LEU A 213 20.54 1.38 -4.52
N VAL A 214 19.42 0.90 -3.97
CA VAL A 214 19.43 0.08 -2.75
C VAL A 214 20.13 -1.24 -3.02
N THR A 215 19.85 -1.91 -4.15
CA THR A 215 20.54 -3.15 -4.54
C THR A 215 22.04 -2.96 -4.66
N GLU A 216 22.49 -1.90 -5.34
CA GLU A 216 23.93 -1.58 -5.46
C GLU A 216 24.57 -1.29 -4.10
N ALA A 217 23.86 -0.62 -3.20
CA ALA A 217 24.36 -0.33 -1.85
C ALA A 217 24.44 -1.59 -0.97
N SER A 218 23.44 -2.48 -1.05
CA SER A 218 23.41 -3.75 -0.32
C SER A 218 24.49 -4.71 -0.73
N LEU A 219 24.93 -4.67 -2.00
CA LEU A 219 26.09 -5.43 -2.46
C LEU A 219 27.43 -4.84 -1.98
N ALA A 220 27.47 -3.54 -1.70
CA ALA A 220 28.71 -2.84 -1.36
C ALA A 220 29.00 -2.79 0.14
N VAL A 221 27.96 -2.64 0.97
CA VAL A 221 28.12 -2.46 2.42
C VAL A 221 27.07 -3.21 3.22
N VAL A 222 27.47 -3.69 4.41
CA VAL A 222 26.58 -4.37 5.37
C VAL A 222 26.11 -3.38 6.43
N GLY A 223 24.83 -3.49 6.80
CA GLY A 223 24.21 -2.69 7.85
C GLY A 223 23.46 -1.47 7.30
N HIS A 224 22.29 -1.21 7.90
CA HIS A 224 21.34 -0.18 7.48
C HIS A 224 22.00 1.21 7.32
N ASP A 225 22.68 1.72 8.36
CA ASP A 225 23.19 3.10 8.35
C ASP A 225 24.30 3.33 7.33
N ARG A 226 25.13 2.32 7.09
CA ARG A 226 26.17 2.38 6.06
C ARG A 226 25.56 2.38 4.67
N ARG A 227 24.54 1.54 4.45
CA ARG A 227 23.79 1.51 3.17
C ARG A 227 23.07 2.83 2.92
N ASP A 228 22.30 3.30 3.91
CA ASP A 228 21.56 4.56 3.83
C ASP A 228 22.51 5.75 3.56
N GLY A 229 23.63 5.82 4.28
CA GLY A 229 24.65 6.84 4.04
C GLY A 229 25.20 6.82 2.61
N LEU A 230 25.48 5.63 2.06
CA LEU A 230 25.94 5.47 0.68
C LEU A 230 24.87 5.88 -0.33
N ILE A 231 23.61 5.47 -0.12
CA ILE A 231 22.46 5.82 -0.96
C ILE A 231 22.25 7.33 -0.97
N ARG A 232 22.16 7.97 0.19
CA ARG A 232 21.94 9.42 0.31
C ARG A 232 23.08 10.22 -0.29
N ASN A 233 24.34 9.80 -0.09
CA ASN A 233 25.50 10.42 -0.74
C ASN A 233 25.43 10.32 -2.26
N LYS A 234 25.02 9.15 -2.80
CA LYS A 234 24.88 8.95 -4.24
C LYS A 234 23.73 9.79 -4.83
N ILE A 235 22.60 9.89 -4.12
CA ILE A 235 21.48 10.78 -4.49
C ILE A 235 21.94 12.24 -4.50
N ARG A 236 22.65 12.72 -3.46
CA ARG A 236 23.20 14.08 -3.41
C ARG A 236 24.18 14.35 -4.53
N SER A 237 25.10 13.42 -4.79
CA SER A 237 26.06 13.51 -5.90
C SER A 237 25.36 13.63 -7.25
N ARG A 238 24.33 12.80 -7.50
CA ARG A 238 23.50 12.87 -8.72
C ARG A 238 22.80 14.22 -8.89
N LYS A 239 22.33 14.84 -7.80
CA LYS A 239 21.72 16.18 -7.81
C LYS A 239 22.72 17.29 -8.13
N LEU A 240 24.00 17.12 -7.77
CA LEU A 240 25.06 18.08 -8.09
C LEU A 240 25.56 17.96 -9.54
N MET A 241 25.38 16.80 -10.18
CA MET A 241 25.78 16.61 -11.57
C MET A 241 24.87 17.41 -12.50
N LYS A 242 25.46 18.01 -13.54
CA LYS A 242 24.70 18.73 -14.57
C LYS A 242 23.74 17.76 -15.25
N THR A 243 22.45 18.09 -15.25
CA THR A 243 21.43 17.40 -16.03
C THR A 243 21.60 17.78 -17.50
N PHE A 244 22.08 16.85 -18.31
CA PHE A 244 22.19 17.02 -19.76
C PHE A 244 20.90 16.55 -20.42
N VAL A 245 20.19 17.48 -21.07
CA VAL A 245 18.91 17.21 -21.74
C VAL A 245 19.11 16.30 -22.97
N SER A 246 20.29 16.32 -23.59
CA SER A 246 20.63 15.45 -24.71
C SER A 246 22.07 14.94 -24.63
N LYS A 247 22.32 13.80 -25.29
CA LYS A 247 23.67 13.23 -25.43
C LYS A 247 24.65 14.17 -26.14
N SER A 248 24.17 15.09 -26.97
CA SER A 248 24.99 16.09 -27.67
C SER A 248 25.60 17.15 -26.72
N ASN A 249 25.12 17.23 -25.48
CA ASN A 249 25.65 18.16 -24.50
C ASN A 249 26.89 17.63 -23.76
N PHE A 250 27.26 16.36 -23.99
CA PHE A 250 28.55 15.82 -23.57
C PHE A 250 29.63 16.34 -24.52
N LYS A 251 30.36 17.38 -24.11
CA LYS A 251 31.62 17.76 -24.74
C LYS A 251 32.74 16.95 -24.08
N PHE A 252 33.38 16.08 -24.86
CA PHE A 252 34.63 15.41 -24.48
C PHE A 252 35.78 16.43 -24.43
#